data_AF-A0A2S8GJW6-F1
#
_entry.id   AF-A0A2S8GJW6-F1
#
_cell.length_a   1.000
_cell.length_b   1.000
_cell.length_c   1.000
_cell.angle_alpha   90.00
_cell.angle_beta   90.00
_cell.angle_gamma   90.00
#
_symmetry.space_group_name_H-M   'P 1'
#
loop_
_entity.id
_entity.type
_entity.pdbx_description
1 polymer ?
#
loop_
_entity_poly.entity_id
_entity_poly.type
_entity_poly.pdbx_seq_one_letter_code
_entity_poly.pdbx_strand_id
1 'polypeptide(L)'
;MSRSSSNRNVIIVVLLLLGGITFFCIVLCGVAAAFLFRSSSPNKTVTAPAGMAFGPGSATIVDQQRHREQQQMRELQRQQQEIERQERERQLQLEQEARERQKRAELRASVLGDLNDPHSSGEFGVPLPAEPPAVTLPLPTAALPPLKYANTKIEVGERFGWIDNRGRDTKFVDLAPPGGVLVGAVAFQTPRFGKTIAGIQPVYQVQDLYVTGAICGTETDDTKVSLADAGNAVSGCGLSTGLVVDSLGFTFAPLVDLKLALDEGSSGQQMGAIDRDLPKRWSGESKLIVGIYGSFEKGSNLRSFGMLYADQVEADDAAPKPLPFRTYTSANGKFTIEARLLSVNDDGTVSLLKQDGKQISVPLVSLSEADQTFIGAQP
;
A
#
# COMPACT_ATOMS: atom_id res chain seq x y z
N MET A 1 -22.97 37.94 -14.48
CA MET A 1 -21.66 38.02 -15.18
C MET A 1 -20.56 38.00 -14.13
N SER A 2 -19.92 36.86 -13.90
CA SER A 2 -18.68 36.75 -13.12
C SER A 2 -17.88 35.60 -13.72
N ARG A 3 -16.76 35.90 -14.39
CA ARG A 3 -15.91 34.92 -15.06
C ARG A 3 -14.66 34.65 -14.20
N SER A 4 -14.55 33.37 -13.86
CA SER A 4 -13.40 32.57 -13.44
C SER A 4 -12.01 33.25 -13.43
N SER A 5 -11.43 33.38 -12.24
CA SER A 5 -10.04 33.77 -11.95
C SER A 5 -9.07 32.59 -11.88
N SER A 6 -9.53 31.35 -12.07
CA SER A 6 -8.74 30.15 -11.78
C SER A 6 -7.64 29.84 -12.82
N ASN A 7 -7.76 30.33 -14.06
CA ASN A 7 -6.84 29.96 -15.14
C ASN A 7 -5.50 30.73 -15.18
N ARG A 8 -5.30 31.77 -14.36
CA ARG A 8 -4.05 32.56 -14.41
C ARG A 8 -2.88 31.91 -13.69
N ASN A 9 -3.12 31.12 -12.65
CA ASN A 9 -2.04 30.53 -11.85
C ASN A 9 -1.39 29.31 -12.53
N VAL A 10 -2.13 28.56 -13.35
CA VAL A 10 -1.59 27.40 -14.07
C VAL A 10 -0.58 27.81 -15.16
N ILE A 11 -0.82 28.93 -15.84
CA ILE A 11 0.06 29.41 -16.93
C ILE A 11 1.43 29.87 -16.39
N ILE A 12 1.47 30.46 -15.20
CA ILE A 12 2.72 30.96 -14.60
C ILE A 12 3.64 29.80 -14.17
N VAL A 13 3.09 28.72 -13.63
CA VAL A 13 3.87 27.55 -13.22
C VAL A 13 4.47 26.81 -14.43
N VAL A 14 3.71 26.70 -15.52
CA VAL A 14 4.19 26.05 -16.76
C VAL A 14 5.32 26.86 -17.41
N LEU A 15 5.23 28.19 -17.40
CA LEU A 15 6.29 29.06 -17.95
C LEU A 15 7.60 29.01 -17.14
N LEU A 16 7.52 28.88 -15.82
CA LEU A 16 8.71 28.76 -14.96
C LEU A 16 9.42 27.41 -15.15
N LEU A 17 8.68 26.32 -15.35
CA LEU A 17 9.26 25.00 -15.62
C LEU A 17 9.95 24.93 -16.99
N LEU A 18 9.37 25.54 -18.03
CA LEU A 18 9.97 25.55 -19.37
C LEU A 18 11.26 26.41 -19.44
N GLY A 19 11.33 27.50 -18.66
CA GLY A 19 12.54 28.34 -18.57
C GLY A 19 13.72 27.67 -17.86
N GLY A 20 13.45 26.84 -16.84
CA GLY A 20 14.51 26.13 -16.10
C GLY A 20 15.23 25.06 -16.95
N ILE A 21 14.48 24.34 -17.79
CA ILE A 21 15.02 23.25 -18.62
C ILE A 21 15.95 23.80 -19.71
N THR A 22 15.61 24.94 -20.31
CA THR A 22 16.45 25.55 -21.36
C THR A 22 17.77 26.06 -20.80
N PHE A 23 17.79 26.59 -19.57
CA PHE A 23 19.03 27.06 -18.95
C PHE A 23 19.99 25.90 -18.62
N PHE A 24 19.47 24.74 -18.21
CA PHE A 24 20.30 23.59 -17.85
C PHE A 24 20.98 22.95 -19.08
N CYS A 25 20.30 22.89 -20.23
CA CYS A 25 20.91 22.38 -21.47
C CYS A 25 22.06 23.26 -21.99
N ILE A 26 21.97 24.58 -21.86
CA ILE A 26 23.03 25.49 -22.34
C ILE A 26 24.32 25.32 -21.52
N VAL A 27 24.21 25.14 -20.21
CA VAL A 27 25.37 24.93 -19.32
C VAL A 27 26.05 23.59 -19.62
N LEU A 28 25.28 22.52 -19.86
CA LEU A 28 25.84 21.20 -20.15
C LEU A 28 26.61 21.16 -21.48
N CYS A 29 26.11 21.84 -22.52
CA CYS A 29 26.79 21.92 -23.81
C CYS A 29 28.10 22.74 -23.75
N GLY A 30 28.15 23.78 -22.90
CA GLY A 30 29.36 24.59 -22.72
C GLY A 30 30.54 23.81 -22.11
N VAL A 31 30.26 22.92 -21.15
CA VAL A 31 31.32 22.13 -20.48
C VAL A 31 31.89 21.05 -21.40
N ALA A 32 31.07 20.45 -22.27
CA ALA A 32 31.55 19.45 -23.23
C ALA A 32 32.48 20.05 -24.30
N ALA A 33 32.20 21.28 -24.75
CA ALA A 33 33.04 21.96 -25.73
C ALA A 33 34.44 22.33 -25.19
N ALA A 34 34.56 22.60 -23.88
CA ALA A 34 35.84 22.93 -23.26
C ALA A 34 36.78 21.72 -23.13
N PHE A 35 36.26 20.49 -23.10
CA PHE A 35 37.07 19.27 -22.93
C PHE A 35 37.68 18.75 -24.23
N LEU A 36 37.11 19.09 -25.39
CA LEU A 36 37.59 18.60 -26.69
C LEU A 36 38.75 19.42 -27.29
N PHE A 37 39.18 20.52 -26.67
CA PHE A 37 40.20 21.41 -27.24
C PHE A 37 41.62 21.26 -26.66
N ARG A 38 41.88 20.25 -25.81
CA ARG A 38 43.17 20.16 -25.08
C ARG A 38 44.02 18.91 -25.36
N SER A 39 44.06 18.43 -26.60
CA SER A 39 45.07 17.42 -26.99
C SER A 39 45.55 17.56 -28.44
N SER A 40 46.33 18.60 -28.71
CA SER A 40 47.22 18.64 -29.88
C SER A 40 48.67 18.82 -29.41
N SER A 41 49.40 17.72 -29.29
CA SER A 41 50.85 17.75 -29.10
C SER A 41 51.57 17.97 -30.43
N PRO A 42 52.69 18.70 -30.45
CA PRO A 42 53.36 19.12 -31.68
C PRO A 42 54.18 18.00 -32.34
N ASN A 43 54.18 18.01 -33.68
CA ASN A 43 54.99 17.18 -34.57
C ASN A 43 56.46 17.17 -34.18
N LYS A 44 57.01 15.98 -33.89
CA LYS A 44 58.46 15.75 -33.94
C LYS A 44 58.86 15.41 -35.37
N THR A 45 59.66 16.29 -35.95
CA THR A 45 60.41 16.09 -37.19
C THR A 45 61.36 14.91 -37.03
N VAL A 46 61.14 13.83 -37.78
CA VAL A 46 62.07 12.70 -37.85
C VAL A 46 62.97 12.86 -39.06
N THR A 47 64.26 13.00 -38.78
CA THR A 47 65.38 13.07 -39.72
C THR A 47 65.54 11.72 -40.43
N ALA A 48 65.61 11.74 -41.77
CA ALA A 48 65.81 10.54 -42.58
C ALA A 48 67.27 10.04 -42.50
N PRO A 49 67.52 8.75 -42.19
CA PRO A 49 68.81 8.14 -42.46
C PRO A 49 68.85 7.63 -43.91
N ALA A 50 69.91 8.03 -44.61
CA ALA A 50 70.28 7.56 -45.92
C ALA A 50 70.84 6.12 -45.87
N GLY A 51 70.43 5.30 -46.84
CA GLY A 51 71.19 4.13 -47.29
C GLY A 51 70.90 2.82 -46.57
N MET A 52 69.87 2.09 -47.01
CA MET A 52 69.84 0.62 -46.87
C MET A 52 69.23 -0.03 -48.11
N ALA A 53 69.88 -1.11 -48.53
CA ALA A 53 69.65 -1.84 -49.75
C ALA A 53 68.23 -2.44 -49.84
N PHE A 54 67.62 -2.33 -51.01
CA PHE A 54 66.38 -3.02 -51.38
C PHE A 54 66.65 -4.53 -51.51
N GLY A 55 66.40 -5.28 -50.43
CA GLY A 55 66.23 -6.72 -50.46
C GLY A 55 64.80 -7.11 -50.89
N PRO A 56 64.59 -8.26 -51.57
CA PRO A 56 63.29 -8.72 -52.05
C PRO A 56 62.38 -9.25 -50.91
N GLY A 57 62.08 -8.41 -49.93
CA GLY A 57 61.22 -8.72 -48.77
C GLY A 57 60.00 -7.80 -48.61
N SER A 58 59.78 -6.87 -49.55
CA SER A 58 58.75 -5.83 -49.45
C SER A 58 57.32 -6.30 -49.77
N ALA A 59 57.15 -7.43 -50.46
CA ALA A 59 55.82 -8.01 -50.72
C ALA A 59 55.17 -8.55 -49.44
N THR A 60 55.96 -9.11 -48.51
CA THR A 60 55.45 -9.78 -47.30
C THR A 60 54.89 -8.81 -46.25
N ILE A 61 55.38 -7.56 -46.21
CA ILE A 61 54.97 -6.56 -45.22
C ILE A 61 53.58 -6.00 -45.55
N VAL A 62 53.28 -5.77 -46.84
CA VAL A 62 51.98 -5.23 -47.29
C VAL A 62 50.86 -6.24 -47.06
N ASP A 63 51.11 -7.52 -47.33
CA ASP A 63 50.13 -8.58 -47.10
C ASP A 63 49.85 -8.79 -45.60
N GLN A 64 50.88 -8.68 -44.74
CA GLN A 64 50.70 -8.75 -43.30
C GLN A 64 49.88 -7.58 -42.75
N GLN A 65 50.05 -6.38 -43.31
CA GLN A 65 49.26 -5.21 -42.92
C GLN A 65 47.78 -5.36 -43.32
N ARG A 66 47.51 -5.78 -44.56
CA ARG A 66 46.12 -6.06 -45.02
C ARG A 66 45.44 -7.13 -44.17
N HIS A 67 46.18 -8.16 -43.75
CA HIS A 67 45.61 -9.20 -42.88
C HIS A 67 45.25 -8.64 -41.49
N ARG A 68 46.08 -7.77 -40.91
CA ARG A 68 45.78 -7.10 -39.63
C ARG A 68 44.57 -6.19 -39.73
N GLU A 69 44.47 -5.38 -40.79
CA GLU A 69 43.32 -4.50 -41.05
C GLU A 69 42.03 -5.31 -41.23
N GLN A 70 42.08 -6.44 -41.96
CA GLN A 70 40.94 -7.33 -42.09
C GLN A 70 40.55 -7.99 -40.75
N GLN A 71 41.52 -8.35 -39.90
CA GLN A 71 41.24 -8.89 -38.56
C GLN A 71 40.58 -7.83 -37.68
N GLN A 72 41.12 -6.61 -37.66
CA GLN A 72 40.54 -5.49 -36.90
C GLN A 72 39.12 -5.15 -37.36
N MET A 73 38.86 -5.16 -38.67
CA MET A 73 37.53 -4.89 -39.22
C MET A 73 36.52 -5.98 -38.82
N ARG A 74 36.93 -7.26 -38.83
CA ARG A 74 36.07 -8.36 -38.37
C ARG A 74 35.79 -8.29 -36.87
N GLU A 75 36.78 -7.91 -36.07
CA GLU A 75 36.61 -7.73 -34.63
C GLU A 75 35.66 -6.57 -34.32
N LEU A 76 35.81 -5.43 -35.00
CA LEU A 76 34.91 -4.30 -34.87
C LEU A 76 33.47 -4.66 -35.26
N GLN A 77 33.28 -5.42 -36.33
CA GLN A 77 31.96 -5.92 -36.73
C GLN A 77 31.34 -6.83 -35.66
N ARG A 78 32.13 -7.71 -35.02
CA ARG A 78 31.65 -8.55 -33.92
C ARG A 78 31.25 -7.72 -32.70
N GLN A 79 32.05 -6.72 -32.35
CA GLN A 79 31.73 -5.81 -31.25
C GLN A 79 30.44 -5.02 -31.52
N GLN A 80 30.25 -4.52 -32.73
CA GLN A 80 29.00 -3.84 -33.12
C GLN A 80 27.79 -4.78 -33.02
N GLN A 81 27.89 -6.01 -33.53
CA GLN A 81 26.82 -7.00 -33.42
C GLN A 81 26.50 -7.37 -31.97
N GLU A 82 27.50 -7.43 -31.10
CA GLU A 82 27.30 -7.73 -29.67
C GLU A 82 26.59 -6.58 -28.94
N ILE A 83 26.99 -5.34 -29.22
CA ILE A 83 26.31 -4.15 -28.69
C ILE A 83 24.85 -4.12 -29.14
N GLU A 84 24.58 -4.34 -30.42
CA GLU A 84 23.20 -4.38 -30.94
C GLU A 84 22.38 -5.51 -30.31
N ARG A 85 22.99 -6.67 -30.04
CA ARG A 85 22.30 -7.77 -29.33
C ARG A 85 21.95 -7.38 -27.89
N GLN A 86 22.89 -6.78 -27.16
CA GLN A 86 22.68 -6.33 -25.79
C GLN A 86 21.60 -5.24 -25.71
N GLU A 87 21.59 -4.28 -26.65
CA GLU A 87 20.57 -3.24 -26.72
C GLU A 87 19.18 -3.83 -27.00
N ARG A 88 19.08 -4.79 -27.92
CA ARG A 88 17.82 -5.49 -28.21
C ARG A 88 17.31 -6.29 -27.01
N GLU A 89 18.19 -6.98 -26.30
CA GLU A 89 17.84 -7.72 -25.08
C GLU A 89 17.34 -6.77 -23.98
N ARG A 90 18.03 -5.63 -23.76
CA ARG A 90 17.59 -4.61 -22.80
C ARG A 90 16.23 -4.02 -23.18
N GLN A 91 15.99 -3.77 -24.47
CA GLN A 91 14.72 -3.25 -24.96
C GLN A 91 13.57 -4.24 -24.72
N LEU A 92 13.80 -5.54 -24.98
CA LEU A 92 12.81 -6.58 -24.69
C LEU A 92 12.51 -6.71 -23.20
N GLN A 93 13.51 -6.57 -22.33
CA GLN A 93 13.31 -6.57 -20.88
C GLN A 93 12.45 -5.38 -20.42
N LEU A 94 12.75 -4.17 -20.91
CA LEU A 94 11.97 -2.97 -20.60
C LEU A 94 10.51 -3.09 -21.09
N GLU A 95 10.29 -3.69 -22.26
CA GLU A 95 8.94 -3.94 -22.78
C GLU A 95 8.18 -4.97 -21.94
N GLN A 96 8.83 -6.05 -21.52
CA GLN A 96 8.26 -7.05 -20.63
C GLN A 96 7.86 -6.44 -19.28
N GLU A 97 8.75 -5.67 -18.66
CA GLU A 97 8.48 -4.97 -17.40
C GLU A 97 7.32 -3.98 -17.53
N ALA A 98 7.28 -3.20 -18.63
CA ALA A 98 6.18 -2.28 -18.90
C ALA A 98 4.84 -3.02 -19.05
N ARG A 99 4.83 -4.17 -19.73
CA ARG A 99 3.63 -4.99 -19.91
C ARG A 99 3.17 -5.62 -18.60
N GLU A 100 4.07 -6.07 -17.75
CA GLU A 100 3.74 -6.57 -16.41
C GLU A 100 3.20 -5.47 -15.51
N ARG A 101 3.80 -4.28 -15.55
CA ARG A 101 3.32 -3.11 -14.82
C ARG A 101 1.92 -2.69 -15.27
N GLN A 102 1.63 -2.72 -16.57
CA GLN A 102 0.29 -2.49 -17.10
C GLN A 102 -0.70 -3.55 -16.60
N LYS A 103 -0.38 -4.84 -16.72
CA LYS A 103 -1.23 -5.92 -16.19
C LYS A 103 -1.50 -5.77 -14.69
N ARG A 104 -0.49 -5.40 -13.90
CA ARG A 104 -0.64 -5.19 -12.45
C ARG A 104 -1.50 -3.96 -12.15
N ALA A 105 -1.37 -2.90 -12.94
CA ALA A 105 -2.22 -1.71 -12.84
C ALA A 105 -3.68 -2.01 -13.22
N GLU A 106 -3.93 -2.78 -14.28
CA GLU A 106 -5.27 -3.25 -14.67
C GLU A 106 -5.88 -4.18 -13.61
N LEU A 107 -5.10 -5.10 -13.05
CA LEU A 107 -5.55 -5.95 -11.94
C LEU A 107 -5.91 -5.09 -10.72
N ARG A 108 -5.10 -4.09 -10.39
CA ARG A 108 -5.41 -3.13 -9.31
C ARG A 108 -6.66 -2.32 -9.61
N ALA A 109 -6.83 -1.85 -10.84
CA ALA A 109 -7.99 -1.06 -11.26
C ALA A 109 -9.28 -1.89 -11.28
N SER A 110 -9.24 -3.15 -11.71
CA SER A 110 -10.40 -4.06 -11.65
C SER A 110 -10.79 -4.42 -10.21
N VAL A 111 -9.81 -4.63 -9.33
CA VAL A 111 -10.07 -4.86 -7.90
C VAL A 111 -10.69 -3.63 -7.24
N LEU A 112 -10.27 -2.41 -7.61
CA LEU A 112 -10.84 -1.17 -7.07
C LEU A 112 -12.16 -0.76 -7.76
N GLY A 113 -12.35 -1.12 -9.03
CA GLY A 113 -13.54 -0.78 -9.82
C GLY A 113 -14.79 -1.51 -9.34
N ASP A 114 -14.66 -2.79 -8.96
CA ASP A 114 -15.76 -3.58 -8.37
C ASP A 114 -16.22 -3.04 -7.00
N LEU A 115 -15.40 -2.24 -6.30
CA LEU A 115 -15.76 -1.66 -5.00
C LEU A 115 -16.63 -0.41 -5.13
N ASN A 116 -16.79 0.15 -6.32
CA ASN A 116 -17.49 1.41 -6.57
C ASN A 116 -18.80 1.26 -7.35
N ASP A 117 -19.33 0.05 -7.52
CA ASP A 117 -20.64 -0.13 -8.16
C ASP A 117 -21.78 0.16 -7.15
N PRO A 118 -22.47 1.31 -7.26
CA PRO A 118 -23.54 1.70 -6.32
C PRO A 118 -24.80 0.84 -6.47
N HIS A 119 -24.86 -0.07 -7.45
CA HIS A 119 -26.03 -0.93 -7.70
C HIS A 119 -25.95 -2.34 -7.08
N SER A 120 -24.88 -2.64 -6.32
CA SER A 120 -24.75 -3.90 -5.56
C SER A 120 -25.57 -3.92 -4.24
N SER A 121 -26.24 -2.82 -3.89
CA SER A 121 -27.23 -2.76 -2.81
C SER A 121 -28.57 -3.38 -3.25
N GLY A 122 -28.58 -4.71 -3.42
CA GLY A 122 -29.80 -5.45 -3.72
C GLY A 122 -30.90 -5.15 -2.70
N GLU A 123 -31.97 -4.51 -3.17
CA GLU A 123 -33.26 -4.37 -2.50
C GLU A 123 -33.81 -5.77 -2.17
N PHE A 124 -33.67 -6.19 -0.93
CA PHE A 124 -34.47 -7.27 -0.36
C PHE A 124 -35.07 -6.76 0.94
N GLY A 125 -36.37 -6.45 0.91
CA GLY A 125 -37.20 -6.11 2.07
C GLY A 125 -37.44 -7.31 2.97
N VAL A 126 -36.37 -7.89 3.51
CA VAL A 126 -36.42 -8.82 4.64
C VAL A 126 -36.52 -7.96 5.91
N PRO A 127 -37.37 -8.31 6.89
CA PRO A 127 -37.34 -7.65 8.20
C PRO A 127 -35.90 -7.63 8.69
N LEU A 128 -35.40 -6.44 9.05
CA LEU A 128 -34.05 -6.23 9.57
C LEU A 128 -33.81 -7.29 10.64
N PRO A 129 -32.88 -8.24 10.43
CA PRO A 129 -32.48 -9.14 11.51
C PRO A 129 -32.08 -8.25 12.69
N ALA A 130 -32.46 -8.67 13.90
CA ALA A 130 -32.06 -7.96 15.11
C ALA A 130 -30.56 -7.64 15.01
N GLU A 131 -30.19 -6.36 15.19
CA GLU A 131 -28.78 -5.95 15.11
C GLU A 131 -27.97 -6.92 15.96
N PRO A 132 -27.08 -7.73 15.36
CA PRO A 132 -26.30 -8.69 16.11
C PRO A 132 -25.54 -7.95 17.21
N PRO A 133 -25.31 -8.60 18.37
CA PRO A 133 -24.69 -7.94 19.50
C PRO A 133 -23.32 -7.43 19.08
N ALA A 134 -23.18 -6.11 19.01
CA ALA A 134 -21.91 -5.47 18.70
C ALA A 134 -20.85 -6.01 19.68
N VAL A 135 -19.83 -6.67 19.14
CA VAL A 135 -18.71 -7.18 19.94
C VAL A 135 -18.08 -5.97 20.63
N THR A 136 -18.20 -5.92 21.96
CA THR A 136 -17.64 -4.83 22.75
C THR A 136 -16.14 -5.07 22.87
N LEU A 137 -15.34 -4.23 22.23
CA LEU A 137 -13.88 -4.27 22.34
C LEU A 137 -13.44 -3.54 23.60
N PRO A 138 -12.41 -4.04 24.33
CA PRO A 138 -11.82 -3.29 25.43
C PRO A 138 -11.14 -2.03 24.89
N LEU A 139 -10.98 -0.99 25.71
CA LEU A 139 -10.15 0.16 25.33
C LEU A 139 -8.68 -0.28 25.20
N PRO A 140 -7.90 0.28 24.25
CA PRO A 140 -6.47 0.03 24.18
C PRO A 140 -5.77 0.53 25.44
N THR A 141 -4.93 -0.31 26.06
CA THR A 141 -4.17 0.08 27.27
C THR A 141 -3.03 1.06 26.94
N ALA A 142 -2.57 1.09 25.69
CA ALA A 142 -1.53 1.99 25.21
C ALA A 142 -1.88 2.55 23.84
N ALA A 143 -1.64 3.85 23.66
CA ALA A 143 -1.81 4.53 22.39
C ALA A 143 -0.65 4.19 21.45
N LEU A 144 -0.96 3.98 20.17
CA LEU A 144 0.05 3.94 19.13
C LEU A 144 0.49 5.37 18.76
N PRO A 145 1.75 5.54 18.31
CA PRO A 145 2.15 6.82 17.72
C PRO A 145 1.24 7.15 16.54
N PRO A 146 0.95 8.43 16.27
CA PRO A 146 0.24 8.80 15.05
C PRO A 146 1.02 8.31 13.83
N LEU A 147 0.35 7.53 12.97
CA LEU A 147 0.97 6.96 11.78
C LEU A 147 0.47 7.69 10.54
N LYS A 148 1.35 7.84 9.56
CA LYS A 148 1.01 8.27 8.22
C LYS A 148 1.64 7.34 7.21
N TYR A 149 0.83 6.86 6.28
CA TYR A 149 1.30 6.10 5.12
C TYR A 149 0.54 6.56 3.88
N ALA A 150 1.24 6.63 2.75
CA ALA A 150 0.63 7.04 1.49
C ALA A 150 -0.23 5.88 0.94
N ASN A 151 -1.53 6.12 0.70
CA ASN A 151 -2.43 5.13 0.09
C ASN A 151 -1.93 4.56 -1.26
N THR A 152 -1.05 5.28 -1.95
CA THR A 152 -0.41 4.84 -3.20
C THR A 152 0.64 3.74 -2.99
N LYS A 153 1.14 3.56 -1.77
CA LYS A 153 2.20 2.61 -1.38
C LYS A 153 1.70 1.44 -0.54
N ILE A 154 0.46 1.01 -0.79
CA ILE A 154 -0.08 -0.22 -0.21
C ILE A 154 0.31 -1.39 -1.11
N GLU A 155 1.02 -2.36 -0.53
CA GLU A 155 1.40 -3.61 -1.17
C GLU A 155 0.40 -4.71 -0.83
N VAL A 156 0.10 -5.55 -1.82
CA VAL A 156 -0.78 -6.71 -1.67
C VAL A 156 0.09 -7.92 -1.39
N GLY A 157 -0.11 -8.57 -0.24
CA GLY A 157 0.64 -9.78 0.13
C GLY A 157 0.22 -11.04 -0.57
N GLU A 158 0.77 -12.19 -0.14
CA GLU A 158 0.28 -13.50 -0.61
C GLU A 158 -1.17 -13.71 -0.13
N ARG A 159 -2.00 -14.25 -1.02
CA ARG A 159 -3.36 -14.68 -0.71
C ARG A 159 -3.38 -16.19 -0.56
N PHE A 160 -3.97 -16.67 0.51
CA PHE A 160 -4.17 -18.09 0.79
C PHE A 160 -5.62 -18.50 0.63
N GLY A 161 -5.84 -19.78 0.40
CA GLY A 161 -7.16 -20.37 0.19
C GLY A 161 -7.56 -20.49 -1.27
N TRP A 162 -8.78 -20.97 -1.49
CA TRP A 162 -9.30 -21.27 -2.81
C TRP A 162 -9.92 -20.01 -3.43
N ILE A 163 -9.64 -19.78 -4.71
CA ILE A 163 -10.18 -18.65 -5.47
C ILE A 163 -11.05 -19.23 -6.58
N ASP A 164 -12.34 -18.90 -6.57
CA ASP A 164 -13.18 -19.28 -7.68
C ASP A 164 -12.95 -18.40 -8.91
N ASN A 165 -12.24 -18.96 -9.90
CA ASN A 165 -12.04 -18.31 -11.19
C ASN A 165 -13.34 -18.18 -12.01
N ARG A 166 -14.44 -18.80 -11.58
CA ARG A 166 -15.76 -18.65 -12.20
C ARG A 166 -16.52 -17.41 -11.71
N GLY A 167 -15.96 -16.64 -10.77
CA GLY A 167 -16.54 -15.39 -10.29
C GLY A 167 -17.75 -15.52 -9.38
N ARG A 168 -17.97 -16.70 -8.76
CA ARG A 168 -19.07 -16.89 -7.80
C ARG A 168 -18.73 -16.32 -6.41
N ASP A 169 -17.45 -16.20 -6.09
CA ASP A 169 -17.01 -15.64 -4.82
C ASP A 169 -17.07 -14.11 -4.85
N THR A 170 -17.58 -13.52 -3.77
CA THR A 170 -17.48 -12.08 -3.51
C THR A 170 -16.08 -11.77 -3.02
N LYS A 171 -15.38 -10.85 -3.69
CA LYS A 171 -14.07 -10.36 -3.25
C LYS A 171 -14.26 -9.24 -2.24
N PHE A 172 -13.31 -9.09 -1.32
CA PHE A 172 -13.29 -7.97 -0.39
C PHE A 172 -11.88 -7.40 -0.23
N VAL A 173 -11.84 -6.13 0.12
CA VAL A 173 -10.66 -5.40 0.58
C VAL A 173 -11.14 -4.52 1.71
N ASP A 174 -10.52 -4.64 2.88
CA ASP A 174 -10.81 -3.82 4.05
C ASP A 174 -9.50 -3.17 4.51
N LEU A 175 -9.48 -1.84 4.45
CA LEU A 175 -8.32 -1.02 4.78
C LEU A 175 -8.56 -0.31 6.10
N ALA A 176 -7.50 -0.23 6.91
CA ALA A 176 -7.49 0.57 8.10
C ALA A 176 -7.84 2.03 7.76
N PRO A 177 -8.57 2.74 8.63
CA PRO A 177 -8.68 4.19 8.55
C PRO A 177 -7.28 4.85 8.47
N PRO A 178 -7.17 6.11 7.99
CA PRO A 178 -5.89 6.81 7.93
C PRO A 178 -5.12 6.76 9.25
N GLY A 179 -3.88 6.27 9.20
CA GLY A 179 -3.02 6.12 10.37
C GLY A 179 -3.34 4.91 11.26
N GLY A 180 -4.24 4.03 10.83
CA GLY A 180 -4.56 2.80 11.53
C GLY A 180 -3.62 1.65 11.20
N VAL A 181 -3.48 0.71 12.14
CA VAL A 181 -2.78 -0.57 11.93
C VAL A 181 -3.68 -1.71 12.35
N LEU A 182 -3.58 -2.86 11.67
CA LEU A 182 -4.31 -4.06 12.05
C LEU A 182 -3.75 -4.60 13.38
N VAL A 183 -4.61 -4.71 14.39
CA VAL A 183 -4.26 -5.23 15.73
C VAL A 183 -5.01 -6.52 16.06
N GLY A 184 -5.96 -6.94 15.24
CA GLY A 184 -6.69 -8.17 15.46
C GLY A 184 -7.86 -8.34 14.52
N ALA A 185 -8.76 -9.27 14.87
CA ALA A 185 -10.05 -9.40 14.22
C ALA A 185 -11.07 -10.09 15.13
N VAL A 186 -12.34 -9.93 14.76
CA VAL A 186 -13.43 -10.81 15.15
C VAL A 186 -13.66 -11.83 14.03
N ALA A 187 -13.55 -13.11 14.32
CA ALA A 187 -13.91 -14.18 13.40
C ALA A 187 -15.31 -14.70 13.71
N PHE A 188 -16.12 -14.86 12.66
CA PHE A 188 -17.44 -15.49 12.72
C PHE A 188 -17.30 -16.94 12.28
N GLN A 189 -17.76 -17.87 13.11
CA GLN A 189 -17.57 -19.30 12.92
C GLN A 189 -18.88 -19.98 12.56
N THR A 190 -18.81 -21.02 11.73
CA THR A 190 -19.97 -21.85 11.39
C THR A 190 -19.68 -23.31 11.65
N PRO A 191 -20.61 -24.10 12.21
CA PRO A 191 -20.40 -25.53 12.42
C PRO A 191 -20.24 -26.31 11.11
N ARG A 192 -20.62 -25.70 9.96
CA ARG A 192 -20.42 -26.28 8.64
C ARG A 192 -18.94 -26.65 8.45
N PHE A 193 -18.69 -27.84 7.93
CA PHE A 193 -17.33 -28.36 7.71
C PHE A 193 -16.44 -28.51 8.96
N GLY A 194 -17.01 -28.46 10.17
CA GLY A 194 -16.27 -28.68 11.41
C GLY A 194 -15.69 -27.41 12.04
N LYS A 195 -16.51 -26.35 12.15
CA LYS A 195 -16.16 -25.07 12.76
C LYS A 195 -15.19 -24.23 11.91
N THR A 196 -15.61 -23.92 10.69
CA THR A 196 -14.84 -23.10 9.74
C THR A 196 -15.14 -21.60 9.88
N ILE A 197 -14.35 -20.76 9.21
CA ILE A 197 -14.51 -19.31 9.24
C ILE A 197 -15.58 -18.88 8.24
N ALA A 198 -16.73 -18.45 8.76
CA ALA A 198 -17.84 -17.91 7.97
C ALA A 198 -17.56 -16.50 7.45
N GLY A 199 -16.90 -15.69 8.28
CA GLY A 199 -16.51 -14.32 7.96
C GLY A 199 -15.51 -13.77 8.96
N ILE A 200 -15.03 -12.56 8.70
CA ILE A 200 -14.08 -11.85 9.56
C ILE A 200 -14.39 -10.36 9.58
N GLN A 201 -14.21 -9.71 10.72
CA GLN A 201 -14.23 -8.26 10.86
C GLN A 201 -12.88 -7.81 11.43
N PRO A 202 -12.04 -7.10 10.65
CA PRO A 202 -10.74 -6.67 11.12
C PRO A 202 -10.91 -5.61 12.23
N VAL A 203 -9.97 -5.60 13.16
CA VAL A 203 -9.87 -4.58 14.21
C VAL A 203 -8.59 -3.81 13.99
N TYR A 204 -8.73 -2.50 13.81
CA TYR A 204 -7.63 -1.57 13.64
C TYR A 204 -7.43 -0.76 14.91
N GLN A 205 -6.20 -0.37 15.19
CA GLN A 205 -5.91 0.65 16.20
C GLN A 205 -5.47 1.93 15.49
N VAL A 206 -6.17 3.03 15.80
CA VAL A 206 -5.82 4.39 15.37
C VAL A 206 -5.51 5.15 16.65
N GLN A 207 -4.22 5.46 16.87
CA GLN A 207 -3.76 6.08 18.12
C GLN A 207 -4.21 5.29 19.36
N ASP A 208 -5.09 5.86 20.20
CA ASP A 208 -5.58 5.28 21.45
C ASP A 208 -6.96 4.63 21.34
N LEU A 209 -7.40 4.31 20.12
CA LEU A 209 -8.75 3.82 19.86
C LEU A 209 -8.74 2.60 18.95
N TYR A 210 -9.61 1.63 19.24
CA TYR A 210 -9.93 0.56 18.30
C TYR A 210 -11.06 0.98 17.37
N VAL A 211 -10.90 0.67 16.10
CA VAL A 211 -11.89 0.87 15.04
C VAL A 211 -12.10 -0.45 14.33
N THR A 212 -13.35 -0.91 14.23
CA THR A 212 -13.68 -2.11 13.47
C THR A 212 -13.82 -1.77 11.98
N GLY A 213 -13.34 -2.66 11.12
CA GLY A 213 -13.63 -2.62 9.69
C GLY A 213 -14.99 -3.20 9.35
N ALA A 214 -15.24 -3.40 8.06
CA ALA A 214 -16.45 -4.04 7.58
C ALA A 214 -16.42 -5.56 7.83
N ILE A 215 -17.60 -6.14 8.01
CA ILE A 215 -17.74 -7.60 8.07
C ILE A 215 -17.50 -8.16 6.66
N CYS A 216 -16.43 -8.95 6.53
CA CYS A 216 -16.00 -9.61 5.31
C CYS A 216 -16.39 -11.09 5.37
N GLY A 217 -17.57 -11.43 4.87
CA GLY A 217 -18.10 -12.80 4.88
C GLY A 217 -19.52 -12.89 5.41
N THR A 218 -19.83 -14.01 6.07
CA THR A 218 -21.12 -14.24 6.70
C THR A 218 -20.98 -14.10 8.21
N GLU A 219 -21.75 -13.19 8.79
CA GLU A 219 -21.87 -13.02 10.23
C GLU A 219 -22.63 -14.19 10.87
N THR A 220 -22.21 -14.59 12.07
CA THR A 220 -22.81 -15.68 12.85
C THR A 220 -22.75 -15.36 14.35
N ASP A 221 -23.54 -16.07 15.16
CA ASP A 221 -23.55 -15.88 16.61
C ASP A 221 -22.31 -16.47 17.31
N ASP A 222 -21.58 -17.39 16.66
CA ASP A 222 -20.36 -18.01 17.20
C ASP A 222 -19.14 -17.15 16.82
N THR A 223 -18.85 -16.17 17.66
CA THR A 223 -17.75 -15.22 17.45
C THR A 223 -16.51 -15.56 18.28
N LYS A 224 -15.33 -15.29 17.71
CA LYS A 224 -14.04 -15.31 18.43
C LYS A 224 -13.28 -14.03 18.17
N VAL A 225 -12.76 -13.43 19.23
CA VAL A 225 -11.93 -12.23 19.14
C VAL A 225 -10.47 -12.64 19.33
N SER A 226 -9.60 -12.21 18.43
CA SER A 226 -8.16 -12.33 18.58
C SER A 226 -7.57 -10.94 18.43
N LEU A 227 -7.03 -10.40 19.52
CA LEU A 227 -6.56 -9.02 19.63
C LEU A 227 -5.14 -9.02 20.20
N ALA A 228 -4.30 -8.15 19.67
CA ALA A 228 -2.95 -7.92 20.17
C ALA A 228 -2.98 -7.30 21.56
N ASP A 229 -1.95 -7.59 22.36
CA ASP A 229 -1.68 -6.83 23.58
C ASP A 229 -1.35 -5.36 23.25
N ALA A 230 -1.46 -4.48 24.24
CA ALA A 230 -1.20 -3.07 24.06
C ALA A 230 0.23 -2.80 23.57
N GLY A 231 0.36 -1.99 22.51
CA GLY A 231 1.65 -1.70 21.85
C GLY A 231 2.07 -2.74 20.81
N ASN A 232 1.34 -3.84 20.68
CA ASN A 232 1.56 -4.84 19.65
C ASN A 232 0.59 -4.63 18.48
N ALA A 233 0.99 -5.12 17.31
CA ALA A 233 0.13 -5.18 16.12
C ALA A 233 0.27 -6.53 15.44
N VAL A 234 -0.62 -6.82 14.49
CA VAL A 234 -0.54 -8.05 13.70
C VAL A 234 0.75 -8.01 12.87
N SER A 235 1.55 -9.07 13.02
CA SER A 235 2.81 -9.28 12.30
C SER A 235 2.72 -10.37 11.24
N GLY A 236 1.64 -11.13 11.24
CA GLY A 236 1.44 -12.25 10.33
C GLY A 236 0.20 -13.06 10.70
N CYS A 237 0.00 -14.16 10.00
CA CYS A 237 -1.06 -15.11 10.32
C CYS A 237 -0.68 -16.54 9.95
N GLY A 238 -1.27 -17.50 10.65
CA GLY A 238 -1.39 -18.89 10.23
C GLY A 238 -2.79 -19.17 9.70
N LEU A 239 -2.90 -19.84 8.55
CA LEU A 239 -4.16 -20.30 7.99
C LEU A 239 -4.13 -21.80 7.70
N SER A 240 -5.18 -22.50 8.09
CA SER A 240 -5.51 -23.82 7.52
C SER A 240 -6.63 -23.63 6.50
N THR A 241 -6.41 -24.05 5.26
CA THR A 241 -7.38 -23.88 4.18
C THR A 241 -7.58 -25.17 3.40
N GLY A 242 -8.82 -25.60 3.24
CA GLY A 242 -9.26 -26.58 2.25
C GLY A 242 -10.06 -25.90 1.13
N LEU A 243 -11.31 -26.33 0.96
CA LEU A 243 -12.28 -25.65 0.07
C LEU A 243 -12.74 -24.29 0.64
N VAL A 244 -12.57 -24.12 1.95
CA VAL A 244 -12.88 -22.91 2.73
C VAL A 244 -11.71 -22.64 3.68
N VAL A 245 -11.70 -21.48 4.33
CA VAL A 245 -10.78 -21.21 5.44
C VAL A 245 -11.27 -21.97 6.67
N ASP A 246 -10.55 -23.02 7.05
CA ASP A 246 -10.89 -23.86 8.20
C ASP A 246 -10.50 -23.18 9.52
N SER A 247 -9.31 -22.57 9.56
CA SER A 247 -8.86 -21.80 10.72
C SER A 247 -7.94 -20.65 10.35
N LEU A 248 -7.90 -19.66 11.24
CA LEU A 248 -7.09 -18.45 11.16
C LEU A 248 -6.54 -18.14 12.55
N GLY A 249 -5.23 -17.88 12.67
CA GLY A 249 -4.63 -17.32 13.86
C GLY A 249 -3.69 -16.18 13.48
N PHE A 250 -3.68 -15.10 14.26
CA PHE A 250 -2.72 -14.02 14.06
C PHE A 250 -1.45 -14.27 14.86
N THR A 251 -0.33 -13.79 14.34
CA THR A 251 0.85 -13.51 15.15
C THR A 251 0.90 -12.02 15.41
N PHE A 252 1.32 -11.65 16.61
CA PHE A 252 1.47 -10.26 17.03
C PHE A 252 2.94 -9.97 17.26
N ALA A 253 3.35 -8.73 17.08
CA ALA A 253 4.69 -8.26 17.44
C ALA A 253 4.63 -6.83 17.98
N PRO A 254 5.55 -6.45 18.89
CA PRO A 254 5.68 -5.07 19.34
C PRO A 254 5.93 -4.12 18.17
N LEU A 255 5.28 -2.95 18.21
CA LEU A 255 5.56 -1.85 17.29
C LEU A 255 6.63 -0.93 17.90
N VAL A 256 7.87 -1.07 17.45
CA VAL A 256 9.02 -0.29 17.92
C VAL A 256 9.55 0.55 16.75
N ASP A 257 9.66 1.86 16.94
CA ASP A 257 10.14 2.79 15.90
C ASP A 257 9.45 2.60 14.54
N LEU A 258 8.11 2.44 14.58
CA LEU A 258 7.25 2.22 13.40
C LEU A 258 7.51 0.91 12.64
N LYS A 259 8.20 -0.05 13.26
CA LYS A 259 8.48 -1.39 12.70
C LYS A 259 8.05 -2.49 13.66
N LEU A 260 7.71 -3.64 13.09
CA LEU A 260 7.34 -4.82 13.88
C LEU A 260 8.60 -5.61 14.28
N ALA A 261 8.81 -5.76 15.59
CA ALA A 261 9.88 -6.56 16.18
C ALA A 261 9.51 -8.05 16.17
N LEU A 262 9.78 -8.73 15.05
CA LEU A 262 9.29 -10.09 14.79
C LEU A 262 9.89 -11.17 15.70
N ASP A 263 11.07 -10.92 16.26
CA ASP A 263 11.77 -11.79 17.20
C ASP A 263 11.10 -11.84 18.58
N GLU A 264 10.35 -10.79 18.92
CA GLU A 264 9.51 -10.69 20.13
C GLU A 264 8.05 -11.08 19.87
N GLY A 265 7.79 -11.74 18.72
CA GLY A 265 6.44 -12.06 18.30
C GLY A 265 5.75 -13.09 19.20
N SER A 266 4.45 -12.90 19.44
CA SER A 266 3.58 -13.86 20.12
C SER A 266 2.54 -14.44 19.15
N SER A 267 2.04 -15.64 19.45
CA SER A 267 0.92 -16.23 18.71
C SER A 267 -0.39 -15.92 19.42
N GLY A 268 -1.34 -15.35 18.68
CA GLY A 268 -2.70 -15.12 19.15
C GLY A 268 -3.53 -16.39 19.23
N GLN A 269 -4.77 -16.23 19.69
CA GLN A 269 -5.74 -17.32 19.69
C GLN A 269 -6.03 -17.79 18.25
N GLN A 270 -5.94 -19.10 18.02
CA GLN A 270 -6.42 -19.72 16.80
C GLN A 270 -7.95 -19.77 16.80
N MET A 271 -8.55 -19.29 15.71
CA MET A 271 -9.97 -19.25 15.46
C MET A 271 -10.30 -20.29 14.38
N GLY A 272 -11.35 -21.08 14.56
CA GLY A 272 -11.80 -22.11 13.63
C GLY A 272 -11.46 -23.52 14.11
N ALA A 273 -11.29 -24.45 13.17
CA ALA A 273 -10.98 -25.85 13.45
C ALA A 273 -9.51 -26.02 13.90
N ILE A 274 -9.28 -26.65 15.05
CA ILE A 274 -7.93 -26.84 15.62
C ILE A 274 -7.25 -28.12 15.07
N ASP A 275 -8.02 -29.13 14.67
CA ASP A 275 -7.50 -30.48 14.44
C ASP A 275 -7.10 -30.79 12.98
N ARG A 276 -6.91 -29.77 12.13
CA ARG A 276 -6.65 -29.96 10.69
C ARG A 276 -5.36 -29.30 10.24
N ASP A 277 -4.43 -30.15 9.80
CA ASP A 277 -3.14 -29.83 9.16
C ASP A 277 -2.30 -28.74 9.86
N LEU A 278 -1.01 -28.67 9.54
CA LEU A 278 -0.20 -27.56 10.03
C LEU A 278 -0.61 -26.29 9.27
N PRO A 279 -1.03 -25.22 9.95
CA PRO A 279 -1.43 -24.00 9.28
C PRO A 279 -0.27 -23.45 8.46
N LYS A 280 -0.52 -23.05 7.22
CA LYS A 280 0.45 -22.33 6.40
C LYS A 280 0.65 -20.97 7.04
N ARG A 281 1.88 -20.71 7.49
CA ARG A 281 2.24 -19.46 8.19
C ARG A 281 2.80 -18.45 7.23
N TRP A 282 2.42 -17.21 7.45
CA TRP A 282 2.87 -16.07 6.68
C TRP A 282 3.20 -14.91 7.63
N SER A 283 4.24 -14.15 7.29
CA SER A 283 4.78 -13.05 8.08
C SER A 283 4.94 -11.80 7.22
N GLY A 284 4.65 -10.64 7.81
CA GLY A 284 4.74 -9.31 7.20
C GLY A 284 6.14 -8.82 6.88
N GLU A 285 7.19 -9.60 7.13
CA GLU A 285 8.58 -9.18 6.92
C GLU A 285 8.91 -7.82 7.57
N SER A 286 8.40 -7.61 8.79
CA SER A 286 8.49 -6.36 9.57
C SER A 286 7.70 -5.17 9.01
N LYS A 287 6.97 -5.32 7.90
CA LYS A 287 6.07 -4.30 7.36
C LYS A 287 4.80 -4.19 8.21
N LEU A 288 4.28 -2.97 8.30
CA LEU A 288 3.02 -2.72 8.99
C LEU A 288 1.83 -3.23 8.18
N ILE A 289 1.00 -4.04 8.83
CA ILE A 289 -0.22 -4.56 8.23
C ILE A 289 -1.35 -3.54 8.43
N VAL A 290 -1.87 -3.00 7.33
CA VAL A 290 -2.85 -1.90 7.31
C VAL A 290 -4.20 -2.34 6.72
N GLY A 291 -4.40 -3.64 6.53
CA GLY A 291 -5.67 -4.13 6.01
C GLY A 291 -5.67 -5.61 5.71
N ILE A 292 -6.81 -6.10 5.25
CA ILE A 292 -7.02 -7.47 4.82
C ILE A 292 -7.73 -7.48 3.47
N TYR A 293 -7.60 -8.59 2.75
CA TYR A 293 -8.33 -8.80 1.51
C TYR A 293 -8.55 -10.29 1.29
N GLY A 294 -9.47 -10.63 0.39
CA GLY A 294 -9.76 -12.03 0.13
C GLY A 294 -11.01 -12.25 -0.69
N SER A 295 -11.64 -13.40 -0.47
CA SER A 295 -12.93 -13.72 -1.05
C SER A 295 -13.76 -14.61 -0.13
N PHE A 296 -15.07 -14.53 -0.27
CA PHE A 296 -16.03 -15.37 0.44
C PHE A 296 -17.20 -15.74 -0.46
N GLU A 297 -17.89 -16.83 -0.12
CA GLU A 297 -19.17 -17.18 -0.72
C GLU A 297 -20.29 -16.61 0.16
N LYS A 298 -21.18 -15.79 -0.41
CA LYS A 298 -22.27 -15.12 0.31
C LYS A 298 -23.17 -16.14 1.03
N GLY A 299 -23.40 -15.96 2.33
CA GLY A 299 -24.18 -16.89 3.15
C GLY A 299 -23.48 -18.21 3.45
N SER A 300 -22.16 -18.29 3.23
CA SER A 300 -21.37 -19.51 3.40
C SER A 300 -20.09 -19.19 4.17
N ASN A 301 -18.92 -19.25 3.54
CA ASN A 301 -17.62 -19.26 4.22
C ASN A 301 -16.63 -18.32 3.54
N LEU A 302 -15.65 -17.90 4.34
CA LEU A 302 -14.43 -17.30 3.85
C LEU A 302 -13.70 -18.35 3.00
N ARG A 303 -13.30 -17.97 1.78
CA ARG A 303 -12.66 -18.85 0.79
C ARG A 303 -11.17 -18.59 0.68
N SER A 304 -10.81 -17.31 0.70
CA SER A 304 -9.44 -16.87 0.65
C SER A 304 -9.21 -15.64 1.53
N PHE A 305 -7.96 -15.47 1.95
CA PHE A 305 -7.54 -14.41 2.85
C PHE A 305 -6.09 -14.03 2.56
N GLY A 306 -5.80 -12.74 2.65
CA GLY A 306 -4.46 -12.15 2.53
C GLY A 306 -4.42 -10.81 3.26
N MET A 307 -3.21 -10.23 3.33
CA MET A 307 -2.99 -9.00 4.10
C MET A 307 -2.45 -7.84 3.25
N LEU A 308 -2.84 -6.64 3.72
CA LEU A 308 -2.50 -5.29 3.30
C LEU A 308 -1.18 -4.77 3.89
N TYR A 309 -0.11 -4.43 3.17
CA TYR A 309 1.09 -3.80 3.79
C TYR A 309 1.26 -2.33 3.42
N ALA A 310 1.66 -1.53 4.40
CA ALA A 310 2.23 -0.21 4.12
C ALA A 310 3.75 -0.35 3.91
N ASP A 311 4.23 0.03 2.72
CA ASP A 311 5.67 -0.02 2.40
C ASP A 311 6.46 1.07 3.15
N GLN A 312 5.85 2.24 3.33
CA GLN A 312 6.47 3.37 4.01
C GLN A 312 5.51 3.96 5.02
N VAL A 313 5.94 3.93 6.28
CA VAL A 313 5.22 4.52 7.41
C VAL A 313 6.11 5.58 8.05
N GLU A 314 5.53 6.74 8.25
CA GLU A 314 6.15 7.89 8.90
C GLU A 314 5.33 8.24 10.15
N ALA A 315 5.98 8.83 11.15
CA ALA A 315 5.27 9.42 12.27
C ALA A 315 4.52 10.65 11.76
N ASP A 316 3.25 10.76 12.09
CA ASP A 316 2.47 11.96 11.81
C ASP A 316 2.55 12.92 12.98
N ASP A 317 3.69 13.61 13.12
CA ASP A 317 3.87 14.62 14.16
C ASP A 317 2.88 15.80 14.02
N ALA A 318 2.26 15.94 12.84
CA ALA A 318 1.22 16.93 12.57
C ALA A 318 -0.20 16.43 12.88
N ALA A 319 -0.38 15.14 13.21
CA ALA A 319 -1.69 14.64 13.57
C ALA A 319 -2.20 15.39 14.81
N PRO A 320 -3.43 15.92 14.77
CA PRO A 320 -4.00 16.61 15.91
C PRO A 320 -3.99 15.67 17.11
N LYS A 321 -3.48 16.16 18.24
CA LYS A 321 -3.50 15.41 19.49
C LYS A 321 -4.96 15.07 19.80
N PRO A 322 -5.31 13.78 20.02
CA PRO A 322 -6.68 13.41 20.29
C PRO A 322 -7.21 14.18 21.49
N LEU A 323 -8.38 14.78 21.33
CA LEU A 323 -9.03 15.55 22.38
C LEU A 323 -9.49 14.61 23.50
N PRO A 324 -9.53 15.04 24.77
CA PRO A 324 -10.05 14.20 25.84
C PRO A 324 -11.55 13.92 25.63
N PHE A 325 -12.04 12.81 26.20
CA PHE A 325 -13.48 12.55 26.29
C PHE A 325 -14.17 13.67 27.08
N ARG A 326 -15.34 14.08 26.58
CA ARG A 326 -16.18 15.11 27.17
C ARG A 326 -17.66 14.70 27.04
N THR A 327 -18.48 15.15 27.97
CA THR A 327 -19.94 15.04 27.85
C THR A 327 -20.48 16.11 26.91
N TYR A 328 -21.08 15.67 25.80
CA TYR A 328 -21.85 16.52 24.89
C TYR A 328 -23.33 16.44 25.25
N THR A 329 -23.97 17.59 25.28
CA THR A 329 -25.39 17.74 25.62
C THR A 329 -26.16 18.18 24.39
N SER A 330 -27.31 17.57 24.15
CA SER A 330 -28.25 18.01 23.10
C SER A 330 -28.79 19.42 23.37
N ALA A 331 -29.21 20.13 22.32
CA ALA A 331 -29.69 21.51 22.41
C ALA A 331 -30.88 21.69 23.38
N ASN A 332 -31.68 20.63 23.57
CA ASN A 332 -32.81 20.63 24.51
C ASN A 332 -32.47 20.11 25.91
N GLY A 333 -31.21 19.73 26.17
CA GLY A 333 -30.76 19.19 27.45
C GLY A 333 -31.23 17.78 27.79
N LYS A 334 -32.00 17.09 26.93
CA LYS A 334 -32.61 15.79 27.25
C LYS A 334 -31.66 14.61 27.08
N PHE A 335 -30.72 14.73 26.15
CA PHE A 335 -29.75 13.70 25.83
C PHE A 335 -28.34 14.22 26.14
N THR A 336 -27.58 13.39 26.84
CA THR A 336 -26.14 13.56 27.05
C THR A 336 -25.41 12.33 26.53
N ILE A 337 -24.23 12.53 25.98
CA ILE A 337 -23.35 11.46 25.52
C ILE A 337 -21.93 11.79 25.94
N GLU A 338 -21.20 10.80 26.44
CA GLU A 338 -19.77 10.94 26.64
C GLU A 338 -19.05 10.50 25.36
N ALA A 339 -18.34 11.44 24.74
CA ALA A 339 -17.68 11.20 23.47
C ALA A 339 -16.42 12.05 23.32
N ARG A 340 -15.64 11.75 22.31
CA ARG A 340 -14.50 12.54 21.84
C ARG A 340 -14.85 13.16 20.50
N LEU A 341 -14.50 14.43 20.31
CA LEU A 341 -14.64 15.08 19.00
C LEU A 341 -13.56 14.54 18.05
N LEU A 342 -13.98 13.98 16.92
CA LEU A 342 -13.08 13.53 15.86
C LEU A 342 -12.87 14.62 14.82
N SER A 343 -13.97 15.13 14.25
CA SER A 343 -13.92 16.13 13.19
C SER A 343 -15.20 16.96 13.14
N VAL A 344 -15.09 18.15 12.58
CA VAL A 344 -16.22 18.98 12.12
C VAL A 344 -16.28 18.85 10.61
N ASN A 345 -17.40 18.37 10.07
CA ASN A 345 -17.58 18.17 8.65
C ASN A 345 -18.12 19.47 8.00
N ASP A 346 -17.84 19.66 6.71
CA ASP A 346 -18.25 20.86 5.96
C ASP A 346 -19.78 21.00 5.83
N ASP A 347 -20.54 19.93 6.04
CA ASP A 347 -22.00 19.90 6.02
C ASP A 347 -22.65 20.42 7.33
N GLY A 348 -21.83 20.85 8.29
CA GLY A 348 -22.29 21.32 9.60
C GLY A 348 -22.64 20.18 10.57
N THR A 349 -22.23 18.95 10.27
CA THR A 349 -22.28 17.82 11.22
C THR A 349 -20.95 17.65 11.95
N VAL A 350 -20.99 17.02 13.12
CA VAL A 350 -19.79 16.67 13.89
C VAL A 350 -19.71 15.18 14.10
N SER A 351 -18.53 14.64 13.86
CA SER A 351 -18.19 13.24 14.10
C SER A 351 -17.73 13.09 15.54
N LEU A 352 -18.51 12.36 16.34
CA LEU A 352 -18.22 12.08 17.75
C LEU A 352 -17.92 10.60 17.92
N LEU A 353 -16.86 10.27 18.65
CA LEU A 353 -16.52 8.89 19.02
C LEU A 353 -16.93 8.62 20.47
N LYS A 354 -17.84 7.69 20.68
CA LYS A 354 -18.25 7.26 22.02
C LYS A 354 -17.17 6.42 22.70
N GLN A 355 -17.30 6.23 24.00
CA GLN A 355 -16.40 5.35 24.78
C GLN A 355 -16.43 3.88 24.31
N ASP A 356 -17.52 3.43 23.70
CA ASP A 356 -17.66 2.09 23.12
C ASP A 356 -16.96 1.94 21.76
N GLY A 357 -16.28 3.00 21.27
CA GLY A 357 -15.64 3.04 19.95
C GLY A 357 -16.60 3.29 18.79
N LYS A 358 -17.92 3.42 19.04
CA LYS A 358 -18.89 3.74 17.99
C LYS A 358 -18.80 5.21 17.61
N GLN A 359 -18.53 5.45 16.33
CA GLN A 359 -18.65 6.79 15.77
C GLN A 359 -20.12 7.13 15.50
N ILE A 360 -20.52 8.33 15.87
CA ILE A 360 -21.84 8.90 15.54
C ILE A 360 -21.65 10.25 14.86
N SER A 361 -22.53 10.58 13.92
CA SER A 361 -22.61 11.90 13.31
C SER A 361 -23.82 12.63 13.89
N VAL A 362 -23.61 13.84 14.39
CA VAL A 362 -24.66 14.67 15.00
C VAL A 362 -24.61 16.06 14.35
N PRO A 363 -25.74 16.65 13.92
CA PRO A 363 -25.75 18.03 13.45
C PRO A 363 -25.27 18.98 14.55
N LEU A 364 -24.38 19.92 14.23
CA LEU A 364 -23.80 20.86 15.21
C LEU A 364 -24.89 21.66 15.94
N VAL A 365 -25.94 22.06 15.22
CA VAL A 365 -27.11 22.78 15.75
C VAL A 365 -27.93 21.96 16.76
N SER A 366 -27.78 20.64 16.77
CA SER A 366 -28.46 19.74 17.70
C SER A 366 -27.73 19.62 19.05
N LEU A 367 -26.54 20.22 19.18
CA LEU A 367 -25.77 20.28 20.44
C LEU A 367 -26.07 21.56 21.22
N SER A 368 -25.78 21.57 22.51
CA SER A 368 -25.91 22.75 23.38
C SER A 368 -25.01 23.89 22.92
N GLU A 369 -25.38 25.15 23.20
CA GLU A 369 -24.57 26.32 22.83
C GLU A 369 -23.14 26.25 23.40
N ALA A 370 -22.98 25.68 24.61
CA ALA A 370 -21.69 25.49 25.26
C ALA A 370 -20.79 24.50 24.50
N ASP A 371 -21.39 23.43 23.95
CA ASP A 371 -20.65 22.44 23.16
C ASP A 371 -20.36 22.95 21.75
N GLN A 372 -21.29 23.69 21.13
CA GLN A 372 -21.06 24.37 19.86
C GLN A 372 -19.89 25.35 19.96
N THR A 373 -19.83 26.13 21.04
CA THR A 373 -18.74 27.08 21.30
C THR A 373 -17.40 26.37 21.48
N PHE A 374 -17.39 25.26 22.21
CA PHE A 374 -16.18 24.46 22.41
C PHE A 374 -15.65 23.89 21.09
N ILE A 375 -16.54 23.37 20.24
CA ILE A 375 -16.19 22.82 18.93
C ILE A 375 -15.64 23.92 18.01
N GLY A 376 -16.27 25.11 17.99
CA GLY A 376 -15.79 26.26 17.21
C GLY A 376 -14.46 26.86 17.69
N ALA A 377 -14.02 26.52 18.91
CA ALA A 377 -12.72 26.93 19.44
C ALA A 377 -11.59 25.94 19.13
N GLN A 378 -11.90 24.76 18.57
CA GLN A 378 -10.87 23.80 18.15
C GLN A 378 -10.24 24.26 16.82
N PRO A 379 -8.91 24.14 16.69
CA PRO A 379 -8.15 24.63 15.54
C PRO A 379 -8.34 23.79 14.27
#